data_AF-A0A7C3DRY4-F1
#
_entry.id   AF-A0A7C3DRY4-F1
#
_cell.length_a   1.000
_cell.length_b   1.000
_cell.length_c   1.000
_cell.angle_alpha   90.00
_cell.angle_beta   90.00
_cell.angle_gamma   90.00
#
_symmetry.space_group_name_H-M   'P 1'
#
loop_
_entity.id
_entity.type
_entity.pdbx_description
1 polymer ?
#
loop_
_entity_poly.entity_id
_entity_poly.type
_entity_poly.pdbx_seq_one_letter_code
_entity_poly.pdbx_strand_id
1 'polypeptide(L)'
;MRKEGAVEANYIVWQAEGEPLRIEFSRLALEQVRRTCYGATNGVLRGGRGVGGLLYGTRLGSLWRVLGWRAIPCSYPRGEPFSLSGGDEVELERMLGDEPPPGMMLVGWFASHPRGGLLLSPEERRIHSVFFSATERLMITMRATRSGDLAMAIHVPSPSQPPVLFAMKPELTVAPMGKAEFETAAKERAEREEAGKVYLSPVAAPGPVRTTYFAVGFAGALVAVAALAVLGWQLTQTGILSPPERLAARISAPPRLLSMHIAHDGAQLEVDWDPRAYSGSEPRFASVICIGASMERSIELNPEALREGHLSIPLEQRPSSVILSVRTSSGKSLRETARLAEAQKK
;
A
#
# COMPACT_ATOMS: atom_id res chain seq x y z
N MET A 1 -20.83 14.61 -32.73
CA MET A 1 -20.54 13.16 -32.74
C MET A 1 -19.20 12.91 -32.08
N ARG A 2 -19.20 12.52 -30.80
CA ARG A 2 -17.98 12.10 -30.09
C ARG A 2 -17.57 10.73 -30.66
N LYS A 3 -16.29 10.59 -31.02
CA LYS A 3 -15.71 9.28 -31.35
C LYS A 3 -15.67 8.43 -30.07
N GLU A 4 -16.72 7.65 -29.83
CA GLU A 4 -16.73 6.59 -28.81
C GLU A 4 -16.02 5.31 -29.28
N GLY A 5 -15.51 5.25 -30.52
CA GLY A 5 -14.98 4.03 -31.14
C GLY A 5 -13.47 3.81 -31.11
N ALA A 6 -12.69 4.37 -30.17
CA ALA A 6 -11.22 4.21 -30.17
C ALA A 6 -10.64 3.50 -28.92
N VAL A 7 -11.45 3.11 -27.94
CA VAL A 7 -10.95 2.54 -26.67
C VAL A 7 -10.92 0.99 -26.68
N GLU A 8 -11.51 0.34 -27.68
CA GLU A 8 -11.67 -1.14 -27.69
C GLU A 8 -10.42 -1.92 -28.15
N ALA A 9 -9.42 -1.31 -28.80
CA ALA A 9 -8.33 -2.05 -29.46
C ALA A 9 -7.09 -2.40 -28.60
N ASN A 10 -7.04 -2.01 -27.32
CA ASN A 10 -5.80 -2.06 -26.52
C ASN A 10 -5.86 -2.93 -25.26
N TYR A 11 -6.86 -3.81 -25.15
CA TYR A 11 -7.03 -4.71 -24.01
C TYR A 11 -6.86 -6.17 -24.41
N ILE A 12 -6.16 -6.93 -23.57
CA ILE A 12 -6.22 -8.39 -23.54
C ILE A 12 -7.31 -8.75 -22.56
N VAL A 13 -8.32 -9.49 -23.03
CA VAL A 13 -9.49 -9.84 -22.24
C VAL A 13 -9.35 -11.25 -21.71
N TRP A 14 -9.66 -11.42 -20.43
CA TRP A 14 -9.87 -12.69 -19.79
C TRP A 14 -11.29 -12.76 -19.24
N GLN A 15 -11.97 -13.87 -19.50
CA GLN A 15 -13.32 -14.14 -19.02
C GLN A 15 -13.31 -15.44 -18.23
N ALA A 16 -13.83 -15.40 -17.01
CA ALA A 16 -13.97 -16.59 -16.20
C ALA A 16 -14.96 -17.57 -16.84
N GLU A 17 -14.61 -18.85 -16.83
CA GLU A 17 -15.49 -19.92 -17.27
C GLU A 17 -16.64 -20.10 -16.26
N GLY A 18 -17.89 -19.97 -16.73
CA GLY A 18 -19.07 -20.17 -15.90
C GLY A 18 -19.40 -19.04 -14.92
N GLU A 19 -18.61 -17.96 -14.87
CA GLU A 19 -18.76 -16.85 -13.93
C GLU A 19 -18.80 -15.48 -14.66
N PRO A 20 -19.49 -14.46 -14.13
CA PRO A 20 -19.59 -13.15 -14.77
C PRO A 20 -18.31 -12.30 -14.64
N LEU A 21 -17.24 -12.84 -14.03
CA LEU A 21 -15.99 -12.12 -13.82
C LEU A 21 -15.23 -11.93 -15.13
N ARG A 22 -14.99 -10.67 -15.48
CA ARG A 22 -14.23 -10.24 -16.65
C ARG A 22 -13.06 -9.36 -16.24
N ILE A 23 -11.88 -9.64 -16.77
CA ILE A 23 -10.66 -8.87 -16.51
C ILE A 23 -10.08 -8.39 -17.84
N GLU A 24 -9.88 -7.08 -17.96
CA GLU A 24 -9.28 -6.44 -19.12
C GLU A 24 -7.90 -5.90 -18.74
N PHE A 25 -6.86 -6.44 -19.36
CA PHE A 25 -5.49 -6.01 -19.15
C PHE A 25 -5.09 -5.03 -20.24
N SER A 26 -4.63 -3.83 -19.88
CA SER A 26 -3.96 -2.95 -20.83
C SER A 26 -2.80 -3.71 -21.45
N ARG A 27 -2.80 -3.82 -22.78
CA ARG A 27 -1.81 -4.60 -23.51
C ARG A 27 -0.39 -4.12 -23.24
N LEU A 28 -0.20 -2.81 -23.12
CA LEU A 28 1.08 -2.19 -22.75
C LEU A 28 1.50 -2.54 -21.31
N ALA A 29 0.58 -2.42 -20.34
CA ALA A 29 0.89 -2.75 -18.95
C ALA A 29 1.27 -4.24 -18.80
N LEU A 30 0.53 -5.12 -19.48
CA LEU A 30 0.79 -6.55 -19.44
C LEU A 30 2.11 -6.92 -20.14
N GLU A 31 2.46 -6.25 -21.25
CA GLU A 31 3.76 -6.42 -21.90
C GLU A 31 4.92 -5.97 -21.01
N GLN A 32 4.79 -4.88 -20.24
CA GLN A 32 5.80 -4.44 -19.27
C GLN A 32 6.01 -5.49 -18.16
N VAL A 33 4.91 -6.01 -17.62
CA VAL A 33 4.94 -7.12 -16.64
C VAL A 33 5.60 -8.34 -17.26
N ARG A 34 5.20 -8.75 -18.47
CA ARG A 34 5.80 -9.88 -19.19
C ARG A 34 7.31 -9.72 -19.34
N ARG A 35 7.80 -8.56 -19.79
CA ARG A 35 9.24 -8.31 -19.94
C ARG A 35 9.98 -8.45 -18.61
N THR A 36 9.37 -8.00 -17.52
CA THR A 36 9.94 -8.13 -16.17
C THR A 36 9.99 -9.59 -15.71
N CYS A 37 8.90 -10.34 -15.90
CA CYS A 37 8.85 -11.78 -15.64
C CYS A 37 9.84 -12.56 -16.51
N TYR A 38 9.94 -12.23 -17.80
CA TYR A 38 10.88 -12.86 -18.73
C TYR A 38 12.33 -12.59 -18.32
N GLY A 39 12.65 -11.34 -17.94
CA GLY A 39 13.98 -10.99 -17.42
C GLY A 39 14.30 -11.70 -16.10
N ALA A 40 13.32 -11.95 -15.25
CA ALA A 40 13.48 -12.72 -14.02
C ALA A 40 13.78 -14.21 -14.29
N THR A 41 13.10 -14.79 -15.29
CA THR A 41 13.26 -16.20 -15.68
C THR A 41 14.53 -16.46 -16.49
N ASN A 42 14.81 -15.62 -17.48
CA ASN A 42 15.83 -15.87 -18.50
C ASN A 42 17.05 -14.93 -18.39
N GLY A 43 17.03 -13.97 -17.46
CA GLY A 43 18.11 -12.98 -17.31
C GLY A 43 19.33 -13.53 -16.56
N VAL A 44 20.52 -13.17 -17.06
CA VAL A 44 21.84 -13.60 -16.55
C VAL A 44 22.07 -13.22 -15.08
N LEU A 45 21.50 -12.10 -14.61
CA LEU A 45 21.74 -11.56 -13.26
C LEU A 45 20.74 -12.05 -12.18
N ARG A 46 19.57 -12.56 -12.58
CA ARG A 46 18.47 -12.83 -11.63
C ARG A 46 18.18 -14.32 -11.39
N GLY A 47 18.84 -15.22 -12.10
CA GLY A 47 18.99 -16.62 -11.70
C GLY A 47 17.68 -17.40 -11.50
N GLY A 48 16.56 -16.97 -12.10
CA GLY A 48 15.26 -17.60 -11.90
C GLY A 48 14.61 -17.26 -10.56
N ARG A 49 14.83 -16.05 -10.03
CA ARG A 49 14.15 -15.55 -8.83
C ARG A 49 12.81 -14.89 -9.20
N GLY A 50 11.73 -15.31 -8.56
CA GLY A 50 10.40 -14.77 -8.81
C GLY A 50 10.32 -13.27 -8.47
N VAL A 51 9.66 -12.49 -9.33
CA VAL A 51 9.31 -11.08 -9.12
C VAL A 51 7.83 -10.94 -8.78
N GLY A 52 7.46 -9.84 -8.13
CA GLY A 52 6.06 -9.51 -7.87
C GLY A 52 5.77 -8.04 -8.12
N GLY A 53 4.49 -7.71 -8.19
CA GLY A 53 4.06 -6.34 -8.44
C GLY A 53 2.62 -6.07 -8.05
N LEU A 54 2.36 -4.83 -7.67
CA LEU A 54 1.02 -4.29 -7.44
C LEU A 54 0.38 -3.93 -8.78
N LEU A 55 -0.92 -4.18 -8.93
CA LEU A 55 -1.70 -3.94 -10.14
C LEU A 55 -2.74 -2.84 -9.89
N TYR A 56 -2.74 -1.81 -10.71
CA TYR A 56 -3.63 -0.65 -10.60
C TYR A 56 -4.58 -0.56 -11.78
N GLY A 57 -5.79 -0.09 -11.53
CA GLY A 57 -6.76 0.22 -12.57
C GLY A 57 -8.14 0.52 -12.01
N THR A 58 -9.19 -0.04 -12.60
CA THR A 58 -10.58 0.30 -12.22
C THR A 58 -11.41 -0.95 -12.04
N ARG A 59 -12.45 -0.89 -11.20
CA ARG A 59 -13.43 -1.96 -11.04
C ARG A 59 -14.84 -1.38 -11.18
N LEU A 60 -15.67 -2.03 -12.00
CA LEU A 60 -17.09 -1.75 -12.12
C LEU A 60 -17.86 -3.08 -12.04
N GLY A 61 -18.40 -3.40 -10.87
CA GLY A 61 -19.04 -4.69 -10.63
C GLY A 61 -18.09 -5.86 -10.85
N SER A 62 -18.42 -6.74 -11.80
CA SER A 62 -17.62 -7.89 -12.20
C SER A 62 -16.60 -7.60 -13.31
N LEU A 63 -16.53 -6.36 -13.80
CA LEU A 63 -15.54 -5.91 -14.77
C LEU A 63 -14.35 -5.26 -14.07
N TRP A 64 -13.19 -5.86 -14.22
CA TRP A 64 -11.92 -5.36 -13.68
C TRP A 64 -11.04 -4.91 -14.83
N ARG A 65 -10.38 -3.76 -14.68
CA ARG A 65 -9.38 -3.29 -15.64
C ARG A 65 -8.05 -3.14 -14.93
N VAL A 66 -7.02 -3.74 -15.50
CA VAL A 66 -5.62 -3.57 -15.08
C VAL A 66 -4.95 -2.61 -16.07
N LEU A 67 -4.65 -1.41 -15.62
CA LEU A 67 -4.18 -0.29 -16.45
C LEU A 67 -2.71 0.06 -16.20
N GLY A 68 -2.19 -0.27 -15.02
CA GLY A 68 -0.82 0.00 -14.63
C GLY A 68 -0.35 -0.99 -13.57
N TRP A 69 0.93 -0.91 -13.25
CA TRP A 69 1.53 -1.77 -12.25
C TRP A 69 2.74 -1.08 -11.62
N ARG A 70 3.16 -1.58 -10.45
CA ARG A 70 4.38 -1.15 -9.76
C ARG A 70 5.08 -2.37 -9.19
N ALA A 71 6.38 -2.52 -9.44
CA ALA A 71 7.16 -3.64 -8.91
C ALA A 71 7.21 -3.59 -7.38
N ILE A 72 7.05 -4.74 -6.74
CA ILE A 72 7.31 -4.90 -5.30
C ILE A 72 8.81 -5.18 -5.15
N PRO A 73 9.56 -4.33 -4.41
CA PRO A 73 10.95 -4.62 -4.09
C PRO A 73 11.04 -5.95 -3.35
N CYS A 74 11.97 -6.80 -3.77
CA CYS A 74 12.21 -8.09 -3.14
C CYS A 74 13.71 -8.27 -3.03
N SER A 75 14.20 -8.43 -1.81
CA SER A 75 15.62 -8.61 -1.50
C SER A 75 16.08 -10.07 -1.72
N TYR A 76 15.16 -10.94 -2.15
CA TYR A 76 15.38 -12.32 -2.56
C TYR A 76 16.14 -13.20 -1.54
N PRO A 77 15.62 -13.36 -0.32
CA PRO A 77 16.32 -14.12 0.71
C PRO A 77 16.48 -15.62 0.35
N ARG A 78 15.57 -16.18 -0.45
CA ARG A 78 15.56 -17.59 -0.86
C ARG A 78 15.03 -17.70 -2.29
N GLY A 79 15.81 -18.29 -3.21
CA GLY A 79 15.35 -18.52 -4.58
C GLY A 79 14.17 -19.49 -4.60
N GLU A 80 13.06 -19.06 -5.21
CA GLU A 80 11.72 -19.68 -5.33
C GLU A 80 11.08 -20.30 -4.06
N PRO A 81 9.76 -20.09 -3.82
CA PRO A 81 8.83 -19.17 -4.49
C PRO A 81 9.05 -17.68 -4.14
N PHE A 82 8.28 -16.77 -4.76
CA PHE A 82 8.32 -15.34 -4.42
C PHE A 82 8.08 -15.18 -2.93
N SER A 83 9.06 -14.64 -2.23
CA SER A 83 9.04 -14.48 -0.78
C SER A 83 9.55 -13.09 -0.42
N LEU A 84 8.98 -12.52 0.63
CA LEU A 84 9.35 -11.22 1.13
C LEU A 84 10.19 -11.41 2.40
N SER A 85 11.33 -10.73 2.49
CA SER A 85 11.99 -10.55 3.78
C SER A 85 11.16 -9.61 4.65
N GLY A 86 11.41 -9.56 5.96
CA GLY A 86 10.72 -8.59 6.83
C GLY A 86 10.90 -7.13 6.40
N GLY A 87 12.04 -6.79 5.77
CA GLY A 87 12.25 -5.46 5.20
C GLY A 87 11.40 -5.22 3.94
N ASP A 88 11.27 -6.23 3.09
CA ASP A 88 10.41 -6.16 1.89
C ASP A 88 8.92 -6.08 2.27
N GLU A 89 8.51 -6.72 3.37
CA GLU A 89 7.15 -6.62 3.91
C GLU A 89 6.82 -5.21 4.40
N VAL A 90 7.75 -4.56 5.10
CA VAL A 90 7.59 -3.15 5.53
C VAL A 90 7.48 -2.24 4.31
N GLU A 91 8.29 -2.45 3.29
CA GLU A 91 8.22 -1.66 2.06
C GLU A 91 6.91 -1.92 1.29
N LEU A 92 6.44 -3.17 1.24
CA LEU A 92 5.12 -3.49 0.70
C LEU A 92 4.01 -2.77 1.46
N GLU A 93 4.04 -2.77 2.79
CA GLU A 93 3.06 -2.05 3.61
C GLU A 93 3.09 -0.54 3.34
N ARG A 94 4.28 0.06 3.21
CA ARG A 94 4.45 1.45 2.79
C ARG A 94 3.82 1.70 1.42
N MET A 95 4.11 0.84 0.45
CA MET A 95 3.57 0.93 -0.91
C MET A 95 2.04 0.79 -0.95
N LEU A 96 1.44 0.03 -0.03
CA LEU A 96 -0.02 -0.11 0.09
C LEU A 96 -0.67 1.13 0.73
N GLY A 97 0.08 1.91 1.51
CA GLY A 97 -0.35 3.19 2.06
C GLY A 97 -0.19 4.38 1.09
N ASP A 98 0.62 4.24 0.03
CA ASP A 98 0.74 5.27 -1.00
C ASP A 98 -0.59 5.48 -1.75
N GLU A 99 -0.84 6.72 -2.17
CA GLU A 99 -1.99 7.03 -3.00
C GLU A 99 -1.84 6.32 -4.38
N PRO A 100 -2.87 5.61 -4.86
CA PRO A 100 -2.83 5.01 -6.18
C PRO A 100 -2.72 6.09 -7.27
N PRO A 101 -2.26 5.74 -8.48
CA PRO A 101 -2.25 6.69 -9.60
C PRO A 101 -3.63 7.34 -9.81
N PRO A 102 -3.69 8.64 -10.20
CA PRO A 102 -4.94 9.36 -10.35
C PRO A 102 -5.97 8.60 -11.21
N GLY A 103 -7.20 8.49 -10.70
CA GLY A 103 -8.28 7.77 -11.37
C GLY A 103 -8.16 6.24 -11.35
N MET A 104 -7.22 5.68 -10.58
CA MET A 104 -7.04 4.24 -10.41
C MET A 104 -7.17 3.84 -8.94
N MET A 105 -7.49 2.57 -8.72
CA MET A 105 -7.41 1.88 -7.44
C MET A 105 -6.45 0.70 -7.57
N LEU A 106 -5.93 0.24 -6.43
CA LEU A 106 -5.22 -1.03 -6.37
C LEU A 106 -6.24 -2.16 -6.60
N VAL A 107 -6.10 -2.88 -7.71
CA VAL A 107 -7.02 -3.96 -8.12
C VAL A 107 -6.46 -5.34 -7.80
N GLY A 108 -5.16 -5.47 -7.60
CA GLY A 108 -4.57 -6.77 -7.31
C GLY A 108 -3.06 -6.73 -7.19
N TRP A 109 -2.48 -7.92 -7.21
CA TRP A 109 -1.04 -8.10 -7.27
C TRP A 109 -0.72 -9.38 -8.04
N PHE A 110 0.54 -9.53 -8.42
CA PHE A 110 1.03 -10.74 -9.06
C PHE A 110 2.34 -11.23 -8.47
N ALA A 111 2.58 -12.53 -8.62
CA ALA A 111 3.87 -13.18 -8.38
C ALA A 111 4.26 -14.02 -9.60
N SER A 112 5.53 -13.96 -9.99
CA SER A 112 6.07 -14.74 -11.11
C SER A 112 6.75 -16.01 -10.61
N HIS A 113 6.57 -17.13 -11.31
CA HIS A 113 7.21 -18.42 -11.05
C HIS A 113 8.15 -18.81 -12.19
N PRO A 114 9.44 -18.42 -12.13
CA PRO A 114 10.43 -18.74 -13.16
C PRO A 114 10.60 -20.22 -13.52
N ARG A 115 10.47 -21.14 -12.56
CA ARG A 115 10.69 -22.59 -12.71
C ARG A 115 9.52 -23.43 -12.18
N GLY A 116 8.50 -22.80 -11.61
CA GLY A 116 7.30 -23.46 -11.06
C GLY A 116 6.11 -23.54 -12.03
N GLY A 117 4.99 -24.09 -11.54
CA GLY A 117 3.69 -24.04 -12.21
C GLY A 117 2.95 -22.71 -11.95
N LEU A 118 1.69 -22.62 -12.35
CA LEU A 118 0.83 -21.45 -12.04
C LEU A 118 0.02 -21.62 -10.75
N LEU A 119 0.29 -22.67 -9.97
CA LEU A 119 -0.35 -22.84 -8.68
C LEU A 119 0.22 -21.86 -7.66
N LEU A 120 -0.65 -21.32 -6.83
CA LEU A 120 -0.29 -20.41 -5.76
C LEU A 120 0.50 -21.15 -4.66
N SER A 121 1.63 -20.61 -4.23
CA SER A 121 2.45 -21.18 -3.15
C SER A 121 1.86 -20.88 -1.75
N PRO A 122 2.25 -21.63 -0.70
CA PRO A 122 1.82 -21.31 0.67
C PRO A 122 2.26 -19.92 1.12
N GLU A 123 3.45 -19.47 0.70
CA GLU A 123 3.96 -18.15 1.04
C GLU A 123 3.17 -17.03 0.34
N GLU A 124 2.83 -17.19 -0.94
CA GLU A 124 1.96 -16.25 -1.64
C GLU A 124 0.56 -16.20 -1.03
N ARG A 125 0.02 -17.33 -0.56
CA ARG A 125 -1.24 -17.36 0.21
C ARG A 125 -1.13 -16.54 1.49
N ARG A 126 -0.02 -16.67 2.23
CA ARG A 126 0.23 -15.88 3.44
C ARG A 126 0.30 -14.39 3.10
N ILE A 127 1.08 -14.01 2.08
CA ILE A 127 1.19 -12.61 1.63
C ILE A 127 -0.20 -12.08 1.24
N HIS A 128 -0.99 -12.84 0.47
CA HIS A 128 -2.35 -12.43 0.13
C HIS A 128 -3.24 -12.23 1.36
N SER A 129 -3.21 -13.21 2.27
CA SER A 129 -3.99 -13.18 3.52
C SER A 129 -3.65 -11.95 4.37
N VAL A 130 -2.35 -11.68 4.55
CA VAL A 130 -1.86 -10.62 5.44
C VAL A 130 -2.06 -9.23 4.83
N PHE A 131 -1.79 -9.05 3.54
CA PHE A 131 -1.70 -7.72 2.93
C PHE A 131 -2.88 -7.34 2.04
N PHE A 132 -3.67 -8.29 1.54
CA PHE A 132 -4.66 -8.03 0.47
C PHE A 132 -6.08 -8.54 0.75
N SER A 133 -6.26 -9.50 1.67
CA SER A 133 -7.53 -10.21 1.93
C SER A 133 -8.71 -9.29 2.26
N ALA A 134 -8.47 -8.23 3.02
CA ALA A 134 -9.52 -7.33 3.51
C ALA A 134 -10.12 -6.40 2.43
N THR A 135 -9.76 -6.54 1.15
CA THR A 135 -10.10 -5.56 0.11
C THR A 135 -10.58 -6.14 -1.23
N GLU A 136 -10.95 -7.43 -1.28
CA GLU A 136 -11.29 -8.15 -2.52
C GLU A 136 -10.31 -7.79 -3.64
N ARG A 137 -9.13 -8.41 -3.66
CA ARG A 137 -8.07 -8.09 -4.62
C ARG A 137 -7.74 -9.30 -5.46
N LEU A 138 -7.48 -9.08 -6.75
CA LEU A 138 -7.00 -10.14 -7.62
C LEU A 138 -5.62 -10.61 -7.15
N MET A 139 -5.42 -11.93 -7.12
CA MET A 139 -4.11 -12.53 -7.05
C MET A 139 -3.83 -13.25 -8.37
N ILE A 140 -2.69 -12.97 -9.00
CA ILE A 140 -2.33 -13.55 -10.28
C ILE A 140 -0.96 -14.20 -10.17
N THR A 141 -0.86 -15.49 -10.52
CA THR A 141 0.44 -16.14 -10.73
C THR A 141 0.79 -16.06 -12.20
N MET A 142 2.06 -15.84 -12.49
CA MET A 142 2.54 -15.64 -13.86
C MET A 142 3.80 -16.45 -14.11
N ARG A 143 4.00 -16.89 -15.35
CA ARG A 143 5.21 -17.58 -15.76
C ARG A 143 5.56 -17.20 -17.18
N ALA A 144 6.76 -16.64 -17.35
CA ALA A 144 7.33 -16.45 -18.67
C ALA A 144 7.89 -17.79 -19.19
N THR A 145 7.53 -18.16 -20.41
CA THR A 145 8.11 -19.31 -21.11
C THR A 145 9.47 -18.94 -21.72
N ARG A 146 10.21 -19.95 -22.18
CA ARG A 146 11.44 -19.71 -22.97
C ARG A 146 11.16 -19.03 -24.31
N SER A 147 10.01 -19.29 -24.93
CA SER A 147 9.55 -18.62 -26.16
C SER A 147 9.25 -17.13 -25.95
N GLY A 148 9.05 -16.70 -24.70
CA GLY A 148 8.74 -15.33 -24.34
C GLY A 148 7.28 -15.09 -23.97
N ASP A 149 6.40 -16.08 -24.16
CA ASP A 149 5.00 -15.98 -23.80
C ASP A 149 4.82 -15.85 -22.28
N LEU A 150 3.77 -15.15 -21.85
CA LEU A 150 3.33 -15.10 -20.46
C LEU A 150 2.16 -16.04 -20.27
N ALA A 151 2.35 -17.12 -19.52
CA ALA A 151 1.24 -17.90 -19.00
C ALA A 151 0.80 -17.30 -17.64
N MET A 152 -0.50 -17.22 -17.38
CA MET A 152 -1.00 -16.67 -16.13
C MET A 152 -2.30 -17.34 -15.66
N ALA A 153 -2.44 -17.45 -14.35
CA ALA A 153 -3.65 -17.95 -13.69
C ALA A 153 -4.17 -16.90 -12.71
N ILE A 154 -5.49 -16.72 -12.71
CA ILE A 154 -6.18 -15.79 -11.83
C ILE A 154 -6.74 -16.57 -10.65
N HIS A 155 -6.43 -16.11 -9.45
CA HIS A 155 -6.84 -16.74 -8.21
C HIS A 155 -7.89 -15.88 -7.52
N VAL A 156 -9.01 -16.50 -7.15
CA VAL A 156 -10.11 -15.85 -6.42
C VAL A 156 -10.45 -16.64 -5.16
N PRO A 157 -11.08 -16.01 -4.15
CA PRO A 157 -11.54 -16.69 -2.96
C PRO A 157 -12.50 -17.82 -3.31
N SER A 158 -12.31 -18.99 -2.71
CA SER A 158 -13.21 -20.12 -2.84
C SER A 158 -14.60 -19.74 -2.32
N PRO A 159 -15.67 -19.94 -3.11
CA PRO A 159 -17.03 -19.69 -2.66
C PRO A 159 -17.46 -20.70 -1.59
N SER A 160 -16.87 -21.89 -1.55
CA SER A 160 -17.22 -22.98 -0.62
C SER A 160 -16.33 -23.07 0.61
N GLN A 161 -15.10 -22.56 0.53
CA GLN A 161 -14.12 -22.57 1.63
C GLN A 161 -13.30 -21.27 1.67
N PRO A 162 -13.93 -20.11 1.94
CA PRO A 162 -13.18 -18.90 2.23
C PRO A 162 -12.30 -19.12 3.48
N PRO A 163 -11.03 -18.70 3.49
CA PRO A 163 -10.34 -17.76 2.59
C PRO A 163 -9.43 -18.42 1.53
N VAL A 164 -9.64 -19.70 1.17
CA VAL A 164 -8.73 -20.42 0.28
C VAL A 164 -8.84 -19.87 -1.15
N LEU A 165 -7.73 -19.37 -1.70
CA LEU A 165 -7.65 -18.97 -3.10
C LEU A 165 -7.53 -20.18 -4.03
N PHE A 166 -8.31 -20.22 -5.11
CA PHE A 166 -8.20 -21.23 -6.16
C PHE A 166 -8.00 -20.61 -7.54
N ALA A 167 -7.30 -21.33 -8.43
CA ALA A 167 -7.07 -20.91 -9.79
C ALA A 167 -8.34 -21.09 -10.64
N MET A 168 -8.83 -20.00 -11.21
CA MET A 168 -10.00 -19.99 -12.06
C MET A 168 -9.61 -20.19 -13.52
N LYS A 169 -10.46 -20.91 -14.27
CA LYS A 169 -10.26 -21.21 -15.68
C LYS A 169 -10.88 -20.13 -16.58
N PRO A 170 -10.35 -19.94 -17.81
CA PRO A 170 -9.17 -20.60 -18.37
C PRO A 170 -7.86 -20.00 -17.84
N GLU A 171 -6.74 -20.69 -18.05
CA GLU A 171 -5.43 -20.03 -17.98
C GLU A 171 -5.24 -19.13 -19.21
N LEU A 172 -4.64 -17.96 -19.03
CA LEU A 172 -4.38 -17.03 -20.13
C LEU A 172 -2.93 -17.17 -20.58
N THR A 173 -2.72 -17.21 -21.90
CA THR A 173 -1.38 -17.13 -22.51
C THR A 173 -1.30 -15.90 -23.38
N VAL A 174 -0.24 -15.11 -23.18
CA VAL A 174 -0.03 -13.83 -23.86
C VAL A 174 1.29 -13.87 -24.61
N ALA A 175 1.22 -13.74 -25.93
CA ALA A 175 2.38 -13.65 -26.79
C ALA A 175 3.10 -12.28 -26.62
N PRO A 176 4.42 -12.21 -26.85
CA PRO A 176 5.16 -10.96 -26.85
C PRO A 176 4.58 -9.91 -27.79
N MET A 177 4.51 -8.66 -27.32
CA MET A 177 4.23 -7.52 -28.18
C MET A 177 5.44 -7.22 -29.08
N GLY A 178 5.19 -6.86 -30.35
CA GLY A 178 6.25 -6.46 -31.28
C GLY A 178 7.02 -5.23 -30.76
N LYS A 179 8.33 -5.14 -31.03
CA LYS A 179 9.17 -4.05 -30.50
C LYS A 179 8.66 -2.66 -30.90
N ALA A 180 8.38 -2.45 -32.18
CA ALA A 180 7.87 -1.17 -32.70
C ALA A 180 6.51 -0.82 -32.11
N GLU A 181 5.64 -1.82 -31.94
CA GLU A 181 4.33 -1.67 -31.32
C GLU A 181 4.45 -1.25 -29.85
N PHE A 182 5.34 -1.90 -29.10
CA PHE A 182 5.63 -1.54 -27.71
C PHE A 182 6.18 -0.11 -27.58
N GLU A 183 7.14 0.26 -28.43
CA GLU A 183 7.73 1.61 -28.41
C GLU A 183 6.68 2.69 -28.72
N THR A 184 5.82 2.43 -29.71
CA THR A 184 4.72 3.33 -30.06
C THR A 184 3.73 3.48 -28.90
N ALA A 185 3.24 2.36 -28.35
CA ALA A 185 2.31 2.38 -27.23
C ALA A 185 2.91 3.04 -25.96
N ALA A 186 4.19 2.79 -25.68
CA ALA A 186 4.89 3.41 -24.56
C ALA A 186 5.02 4.93 -24.73
N LYS A 187 5.33 5.40 -25.94
CA LYS A 187 5.40 6.83 -26.26
C LYS A 187 4.03 7.49 -26.12
N GLU A 188 2.98 6.90 -26.70
CA GLU A 188 1.61 7.41 -26.58
C GLU A 188 1.14 7.49 -25.12
N ARG A 189 1.49 6.50 -24.30
CA ARG A 189 1.18 6.53 -22.86
C ARG A 189 1.93 7.67 -22.15
N ALA A 190 3.22 7.83 -22.41
CA ALA A 190 4.02 8.89 -21.80
C ALA A 190 3.48 10.28 -22.19
N GLU A 191 3.14 10.48 -23.46
CA GLU A 191 2.52 11.74 -23.94
C GLU A 191 1.16 11.99 -23.27
N ARG A 192 0.34 10.95 -23.07
CA ARG A 192 -0.96 11.09 -22.38
C ARG A 192 -0.82 11.36 -20.89
N GLU A 193 0.15 10.72 -20.23
CA GLU A 193 0.47 10.99 -18.81
C GLU A 193 1.00 12.43 -18.65
N GLU A 194 1.83 12.90 -19.57
CA GLU A 194 2.33 14.28 -19.57
C GLU A 194 1.23 15.30 -19.86
N ALA A 195 0.36 15.05 -20.85
CA ALA A 195 -0.79 15.90 -21.16
C ALA A 195 -1.83 15.93 -20.03
N GLY A 196 -1.91 14.86 -19.23
CA GLY A 196 -2.78 14.77 -18.05
C GLY A 196 -2.24 15.48 -16.81
N LYS A 197 -0.95 15.86 -16.80
CA LYS A 197 -0.41 16.71 -15.74
C LYS A 197 -0.94 18.13 -15.94
N VAL A 198 -1.90 18.51 -15.10
CA VAL A 198 -2.24 19.93 -14.94
C VAL A 198 -1.07 20.59 -14.25
N TYR A 199 -0.18 21.19 -15.04
CA TYR A 199 0.78 22.15 -14.52
C TYR A 199 -0.02 23.36 -14.04
N LEU A 200 -0.27 23.43 -12.73
CA LEU A 200 -0.56 24.71 -12.11
C LEU A 200 0.66 25.59 -12.41
N SER A 201 0.50 26.56 -13.32
CA SER A 201 1.51 27.61 -13.46
C SER A 201 1.78 28.13 -12.06
N PRO A 202 3.05 28.19 -11.62
CA PRO A 202 3.38 28.94 -10.42
C PRO A 202 2.72 30.29 -10.60
N VAL A 203 1.84 30.69 -9.68
CA VAL A 203 1.39 32.08 -9.61
C VAL A 203 2.66 32.90 -9.72
N ALA A 204 2.77 33.69 -10.79
CA ALA A 204 3.96 34.47 -11.09
C ALA A 204 4.37 35.14 -9.79
N ALA A 205 5.55 34.77 -9.28
CA ALA A 205 6.12 35.44 -8.12
C ALA A 205 6.04 36.95 -8.42
N PRO A 206 5.57 37.77 -7.47
CA PRO A 206 5.53 39.21 -7.68
C PRO A 206 6.90 39.64 -8.17
N GLY A 207 6.92 40.33 -9.33
CA GLY A 207 8.13 40.62 -10.07
C GLY A 207 9.20 41.27 -9.18
N PRO A 208 10.48 41.11 -9.53
CA PRO A 208 11.58 41.64 -8.71
C PRO A 208 11.39 43.14 -8.53
N VAL A 209 11.14 43.56 -7.29
CA VAL A 209 11.15 44.96 -6.91
C VAL A 209 12.56 45.48 -7.21
N ARG A 210 12.66 46.39 -8.18
CA ARG A 210 13.91 47.08 -8.50
C ARG A 210 14.26 47.99 -7.32
N THR A 211 15.02 47.46 -6.37
CA THR A 211 15.57 48.25 -5.27
C THR A 211 16.94 48.78 -5.71
N THR A 212 16.96 50.04 -6.11
CA THR A 212 18.18 50.86 -6.25
C THR A 212 18.91 50.91 -4.92
N TYR A 213 20.15 50.42 -4.91
CA TYR A 213 21.07 50.54 -3.78
C TYR A 213 21.43 52.02 -3.57
N PHE A 214 20.98 52.61 -2.45
CA PHE A 214 21.71 53.68 -1.80
C PHE A 214 22.41 53.10 -0.58
N ALA A 215 23.73 53.01 -0.69
CA ALA A 215 24.62 52.57 0.35
C ALA A 215 24.82 53.68 1.41
N VAL A 216 23.93 53.80 2.39
CA VAL A 216 24.22 54.41 3.71
C VAL A 216 23.21 53.86 4.73
N GLY A 217 23.66 53.22 5.82
CA GLY A 217 22.79 53.00 6.99
C GLY A 217 22.85 51.63 7.69
N PHE A 218 23.88 50.80 7.49
CA PHE A 218 23.95 49.49 8.17
C PHE A 218 24.28 49.54 9.68
N ALA A 219 24.39 50.73 10.30
CA ALA A 219 24.64 50.86 11.74
C ALA A 219 23.36 51.03 12.59
N GLY A 220 22.21 51.40 12.01
CA GLY A 220 20.98 51.67 12.77
C GLY A 220 20.10 50.44 13.04
N ALA A 221 20.13 49.44 12.16
CA ALA A 221 19.18 48.32 12.21
C ALA A 221 19.45 47.32 13.35
N LEU A 222 20.72 47.14 13.75
CA LEU A 222 21.06 46.25 14.86
C LEU A 222 20.61 46.80 16.22
N VAL A 223 20.57 48.13 16.38
CA VAL A 223 20.09 48.77 17.62
C VAL A 223 18.56 48.67 17.72
N ALA A 224 17.83 48.75 16.59
CA ALA A 224 16.37 48.64 16.57
C ALA A 224 15.86 47.21 16.87
N VAL A 225 16.54 46.18 16.36
CA VAL A 225 16.17 44.77 16.63
C VAL A 225 16.42 44.40 18.10
N ALA A 226 17.52 44.88 18.68
CA ALA A 226 17.80 44.68 20.11
C ALA A 226 16.78 45.41 21.00
N ALA A 227 16.41 46.64 20.65
CA ALA A 227 15.39 47.40 21.39
C ALA A 227 14.00 46.74 21.35
N LEU A 228 13.60 46.18 20.20
CA LEU A 228 12.31 45.47 20.06
C LEU A 228 12.28 44.13 20.81
N ALA A 229 13.41 43.42 20.89
CA ALA A 229 13.52 42.20 21.68
C ALA A 229 13.40 42.47 23.20
N VAL A 230 14.01 43.57 23.67
CA VAL A 230 13.90 44.00 25.08
C VAL A 230 12.49 44.51 25.40
N LEU A 231 11.84 45.24 24.49
CA LEU A 231 10.45 45.67 24.66
C LEU A 231 9.48 44.48 24.70
N GLY A 232 9.68 43.48 23.82
CA GLY A 232 8.88 42.25 23.78
C GLY A 232 9.02 41.42 25.08
N TRP A 233 10.21 41.36 25.65
CA TRP A 233 10.45 40.70 26.94
C TRP A 233 9.84 41.44 28.13
N GLN A 234 9.84 42.77 28.14
CA GLN A 234 9.18 43.54 29.21
C GLN A 234 7.64 43.49 29.13
N LEU A 235 7.07 43.40 27.92
CA LEU A 235 5.62 43.31 27.74
C LEU A 235 5.03 41.93 28.10
N THR A 236 5.84 40.85 28.07
CA THR A 236 5.44 39.54 28.57
C THR A 236 5.52 39.43 30.10
N GLN A 237 6.44 40.17 30.74
CA GLN A 237 6.56 40.25 32.21
C GLN A 237 5.40 41.05 32.86
N THR A 238 4.80 41.99 32.12
CA THR A 238 3.70 42.86 32.61
C THR A 238 2.31 42.29 32.33
N GLY A 239 2.21 41.10 31.71
CA GLY A 239 0.94 40.39 31.49
C GLY A 239 0.03 40.96 30.39
N ILE A 240 0.52 41.90 29.58
CA ILE A 240 -0.26 42.55 28.50
C ILE A 240 -0.30 41.68 27.23
N LEU A 241 0.74 40.88 26.98
CA LEU A 241 0.81 39.94 25.85
C LEU A 241 1.03 38.51 26.37
N SER A 242 0.06 37.63 26.10
CA SER A 242 0.19 36.19 26.36
C SER A 242 1.24 35.55 25.45
N PRO A 243 2.05 34.58 25.95
CA PRO A 243 3.12 33.94 25.18
C PRO A 243 2.59 33.23 23.92
N PRO A 244 3.42 33.09 22.87
CA PRO A 244 3.02 32.63 21.54
C PRO A 244 2.84 31.11 21.45
N GLU A 245 2.37 30.45 22.50
CA GLU A 245 2.10 29.01 22.46
C GLU A 245 0.85 28.66 21.63
N ARG A 246 0.02 29.65 21.28
CA ARG A 246 -1.24 29.42 20.53
C ARG A 246 -1.10 29.37 19.01
N LEU A 247 0.10 29.56 18.43
CA LEU A 247 0.30 29.49 16.97
C LEU A 247 1.07 28.25 16.48
N ALA A 248 1.51 27.36 17.39
CA ALA A 248 2.12 26.08 17.03
C ALA A 248 1.10 24.96 16.74
N ALA A 249 -0.20 25.17 17.05
CA ALA A 249 -1.24 24.14 16.95
C ALA A 249 -1.80 23.87 15.53
N ARG A 250 -1.15 24.39 14.47
CA ARG A 250 -1.48 24.06 13.07
C ARG A 250 -0.39 23.26 12.35
N ILE A 251 0.60 22.77 13.09
CA ILE A 251 1.49 21.72 12.60
C ILE A 251 0.77 20.39 12.88
N SER A 252 0.54 19.65 11.81
CA SER A 252 -0.01 18.28 11.76
C SER A 252 -0.06 17.60 13.12
N ALA A 253 -1.28 17.36 13.64
CA ALA A 253 -1.44 16.48 14.79
C ALA A 253 -0.66 15.17 14.51
N PRO A 254 0.13 14.67 15.48
CA PRO A 254 0.80 13.38 15.31
C PRO A 254 -0.25 12.31 14.99
N PRO A 255 0.09 11.26 14.21
CA PRO A 255 -0.83 10.15 13.99
C PRO A 255 -1.28 9.63 15.35
N ARG A 256 -2.59 9.67 15.62
CA ARG A 256 -3.16 9.11 16.84
C ARG A 256 -2.98 7.60 16.77
N LEU A 257 -2.11 7.09 17.63
CA LEU A 257 -1.87 5.65 17.78
C LEU A 257 -3.05 5.02 18.52
N LEU A 258 -3.22 3.69 18.39
CA LEU A 258 -4.21 2.96 19.17
C LEU A 258 -3.80 2.88 20.64
N SER A 259 -2.53 3.16 20.96
CA SER A 259 -1.96 3.07 22.30
C SER A 259 -2.26 1.70 22.90
N MET A 260 -1.85 0.67 22.18
CA MET A 260 -2.15 -0.71 22.54
C MET A 260 -1.25 -1.14 23.70
N HIS A 261 -1.88 -1.53 24.80
CA HIS A 261 -1.24 -2.13 25.96
C HIS A 261 -1.60 -3.61 26.05
N ILE A 262 -0.62 -4.42 26.42
CA ILE A 262 -0.80 -5.86 26.53
C ILE A 262 -0.30 -6.32 27.89
N ALA A 263 -1.19 -6.96 28.64
CA ALA A 263 -0.88 -7.66 29.87
C ALA A 263 -1.21 -9.15 29.71
N HIS A 264 -0.56 -10.00 30.51
CA HIS A 264 -0.88 -11.42 30.54
C HIS A 264 -0.63 -12.00 31.92
N ASP A 265 -1.45 -12.96 32.34
CA ASP A 265 -1.29 -13.70 33.59
C ASP A 265 -0.80 -15.15 33.36
N GLY A 266 -0.63 -15.55 32.09
CA GLY A 266 -0.19 -16.88 31.66
C GLY A 266 -1.32 -17.78 31.16
N ALA A 267 -2.58 -17.52 31.52
CA ALA A 267 -3.77 -18.21 31.02
C ALA A 267 -4.66 -17.30 30.16
N GLN A 268 -4.56 -15.98 30.36
CA GLN A 268 -5.28 -14.95 29.61
C GLN A 268 -4.33 -13.87 29.12
N LEU A 269 -4.65 -13.33 27.95
CA LEU A 269 -4.06 -12.13 27.35
C LEU A 269 -5.08 -11.00 27.46
N GLU A 270 -4.70 -9.94 28.15
CA GLU A 270 -5.47 -8.70 28.18
C GLU A 270 -4.87 -7.74 27.16
N VAL A 271 -5.71 -7.29 26.23
CA VAL A 271 -5.35 -6.32 25.21
C VAL A 271 -6.21 -5.08 25.44
N ASP A 272 -5.57 -3.98 25.82
CA ASP A 272 -6.21 -2.68 26.01
C ASP A 272 -5.77 -1.73 24.89
N TRP A 273 -6.66 -0.83 24.46
CA TRP A 273 -6.35 0.23 23.51
C TRP A 273 -7.17 1.48 23.82
N ASP A 274 -6.75 2.64 23.32
CA ASP A 274 -7.53 3.87 23.45
C ASP A 274 -8.66 3.91 22.41
N PRO A 275 -9.95 3.73 22.80
CA PRO A 275 -11.05 3.83 21.85
C PRO A 275 -11.23 5.26 21.31
N ARG A 276 -10.57 6.26 21.90
CA ARG A 276 -10.56 7.63 21.38
C ARG A 276 -9.68 7.80 20.15
N ALA A 277 -8.82 6.81 19.83
CA ALA A 277 -7.96 6.82 18.65
C ALA A 277 -8.76 6.95 17.34
N TYR A 278 -10.00 6.46 17.30
CA TYR A 278 -10.91 6.56 16.15
C TYR A 278 -12.16 7.42 16.43
N SER A 279 -12.19 8.21 17.52
CA SER A 279 -13.28 9.15 17.80
C SER A 279 -13.44 10.18 16.69
N GLY A 280 -14.55 10.07 15.94
CA GLY A 280 -14.84 10.86 14.74
C GLY A 280 -15.11 10.02 13.48
N SER A 281 -14.81 8.73 13.50
CA SER A 281 -15.14 7.79 12.42
C SER A 281 -15.57 6.44 13.00
N GLU A 282 -16.78 5.97 12.69
CA GLU A 282 -17.26 4.68 13.19
C GLU A 282 -16.35 3.51 12.75
N PRO A 283 -15.89 2.64 13.68
CA PRO A 283 -15.15 1.45 13.31
C PRO A 283 -16.07 0.47 12.58
N ARG A 284 -15.68 0.06 11.37
CA ARG A 284 -16.44 -0.90 10.54
C ARG A 284 -15.94 -2.32 10.66
N PHE A 285 -14.64 -2.46 10.95
CA PHE A 285 -13.99 -3.76 11.03
C PHE A 285 -12.82 -3.64 11.99
N ALA A 286 -12.69 -4.57 12.92
CA ALA A 286 -11.53 -4.63 13.79
C ALA A 286 -11.20 -6.06 14.17
N SER A 287 -9.90 -6.35 14.29
CA SER A 287 -9.43 -7.67 14.67
C SER A 287 -8.15 -7.61 15.49
N VAL A 288 -7.99 -8.61 16.35
CA VAL A 288 -6.76 -8.92 17.07
C VAL A 288 -6.18 -10.20 16.50
N ILE A 289 -4.93 -10.16 16.04
CA ILE A 289 -4.21 -11.32 15.51
C ILE A 289 -3.09 -11.67 16.48
N CYS A 290 -3.14 -12.88 17.03
CA CYS A 290 -2.10 -13.45 17.88
C CYS A 290 -1.22 -14.38 17.05
N ILE A 291 0.09 -14.13 17.02
CA ILE A 291 1.08 -14.89 16.26
C ILE A 291 2.09 -15.48 17.24
N GLY A 292 2.33 -16.80 17.17
CA GLY A 292 3.35 -17.55 17.92
C GLY A 292 4.19 -18.44 17.00
N ALA A 293 5.11 -19.22 17.57
CA ALA A 293 6.05 -20.05 16.79
C ALA A 293 5.36 -21.08 15.87
N SER A 294 4.15 -21.53 16.24
CA SER A 294 3.34 -22.49 15.49
C SER A 294 1.84 -22.19 15.54
N MET A 295 1.45 -20.96 15.88
CA MET A 295 0.05 -20.55 16.09
C MET A 295 -0.22 -19.20 15.43
N GLU A 296 -1.29 -19.12 14.63
CA GLU A 296 -1.87 -17.87 14.16
C GLU A 296 -3.37 -17.92 14.46
N ARG A 297 -3.86 -16.97 15.28
CA ARG A 297 -5.27 -16.87 15.66
C ARG A 297 -5.75 -15.46 15.42
N SER A 298 -6.74 -15.30 14.55
CA SER A 298 -7.43 -14.02 14.31
C SER A 298 -8.76 -14.02 15.05
N ILE A 299 -9.00 -12.97 15.83
CA ILE A 299 -10.22 -12.75 16.59
C ILE A 299 -10.85 -11.46 16.07
N GLU A 300 -12.06 -11.56 15.54
CA GLU A 300 -12.83 -10.39 15.13
C GLU A 300 -13.41 -9.70 16.38
N LEU A 301 -13.19 -8.39 16.49
CA LEU A 301 -13.67 -7.59 17.61
C LEU A 301 -15.13 -7.24 17.38
N ASN A 302 -15.96 -7.56 18.36
CA ASN A 302 -17.36 -7.13 18.34
C ASN A 302 -17.46 -5.61 18.62
N PRO A 303 -18.61 -4.97 18.31
CA PRO A 303 -18.80 -3.54 18.53
C PRO A 303 -18.73 -3.10 20.01
N GLU A 304 -18.94 -4.02 20.94
CA GLU A 304 -18.91 -3.78 22.37
C GLU A 304 -17.48 -3.65 22.89
N ALA A 305 -16.62 -4.64 22.59
CA ALA A 305 -15.19 -4.63 22.89
C ALA A 305 -14.50 -3.42 22.26
N LEU A 306 -14.89 -3.04 21.03
CA LEU A 306 -14.44 -1.81 20.42
C LEU A 306 -14.73 -0.58 21.29
N ARG A 307 -15.97 -0.42 21.73
CA ARG A 307 -16.41 0.72 22.55
C ARG A 307 -15.71 0.77 23.91
N GLU A 308 -15.49 -0.40 24.51
CA GLU A 308 -14.84 -0.52 25.82
C GLU A 308 -13.32 -0.32 25.74
N GLY A 309 -12.70 -0.62 24.58
CA GLY A 309 -11.25 -0.50 24.41
C GLY A 309 -10.47 -1.64 25.03
N HIS A 310 -11.11 -2.79 25.27
CA HIS A 310 -10.55 -3.90 26.02
C HIS A 310 -10.99 -5.24 25.41
N LEU A 311 -10.10 -6.23 25.40
CA LEU A 311 -10.40 -7.61 25.05
C LEU A 311 -9.55 -8.57 25.89
N SER A 312 -10.22 -9.51 26.58
CA SER A 312 -9.56 -10.67 27.21
C SER A 312 -9.64 -11.89 26.31
N ILE A 313 -8.50 -12.52 26.05
CA ILE A 313 -8.35 -13.70 25.19
C ILE A 313 -7.77 -14.85 26.02
N PRO A 314 -8.44 -16.01 26.13
CA PRO A 314 -7.84 -17.19 26.73
C PRO A 314 -6.70 -17.72 25.85
N LEU A 315 -5.54 -17.96 26.47
CA LEU A 315 -4.31 -18.42 25.84
C LEU A 315 -4.07 -19.91 26.10
N GLU A 316 -3.95 -20.69 25.04
CA GLU A 316 -3.40 -22.07 25.11
C GLU A 316 -1.87 -22.06 24.98
N GLN A 317 -1.34 -21.10 24.23
CA GLN A 317 0.09 -20.90 23.99
C GLN A 317 0.39 -19.39 23.96
N ARG A 318 1.59 -19.00 24.41
CA ARG A 318 1.99 -17.58 24.46
C ARG A 318 2.34 -17.07 23.05
N PRO A 319 1.69 -16.00 22.56
CA PRO A 319 2.07 -15.40 21.28
C PRO A 319 3.40 -14.65 21.41
N SER A 320 4.18 -14.65 20.33
CA SER A 320 5.38 -13.83 20.17
C SER A 320 5.04 -12.40 19.74
N SER A 321 3.92 -12.22 19.03
CA SER A 321 3.41 -10.89 18.67
C SER A 321 1.88 -10.86 18.62
N VAL A 322 1.34 -9.69 18.93
CA VAL A 322 -0.08 -9.39 18.88
C VAL A 322 -0.27 -8.14 18.03
N ILE A 323 -1.21 -8.20 17.11
CA ILE A 323 -1.50 -7.12 16.16
C ILE A 323 -2.96 -6.72 16.34
N LEU A 324 -3.20 -5.45 16.70
CA LEU A 324 -4.52 -4.84 16.67
C LEU A 324 -4.67 -4.05 15.37
N SER A 325 -5.76 -4.31 14.65
CA SER A 325 -6.11 -3.59 13.42
C SER A 325 -7.54 -3.06 13.52
N VAL A 326 -7.73 -1.76 13.34
CA VAL A 326 -9.04 -1.09 13.35
C VAL A 326 -9.20 -0.31 12.06
N ARG A 327 -10.25 -0.62 11.30
CA ARG A 327 -10.65 0.12 10.10
C ARG A 327 -11.88 0.94 10.36
N THR A 328 -11.78 2.24 10.10
CA THR A 328 -12.88 3.19 10.27
C THR A 328 -13.70 3.34 8.98
N SER A 329 -14.91 3.85 9.11
CA SER A 329 -15.83 4.21 8.01
C SER A 329 -15.22 5.23 7.04
N SER A 330 -14.29 6.07 7.51
CA SER A 330 -13.51 7.00 6.68
C SER A 330 -12.43 6.32 5.81
N GLY A 331 -12.29 5.00 5.86
CA GLY A 331 -11.28 4.24 5.12
C GLY A 331 -9.89 4.25 5.77
N LYS A 332 -9.68 5.02 6.85
CA LYS A 332 -8.43 5.01 7.62
C LYS A 332 -8.31 3.70 8.39
N SER A 333 -7.13 3.08 8.28
CA SER A 333 -6.73 1.90 9.03
C SER A 333 -5.72 2.31 10.11
N LEU A 334 -6.02 2.00 11.35
CA LEU A 334 -5.11 2.13 12.48
C LEU A 334 -4.60 0.72 12.81
N ARG A 335 -3.29 0.57 12.93
CA ARG A 335 -2.65 -0.72 13.23
C ARG A 335 -1.55 -0.54 14.25
N GLU A 336 -1.54 -1.41 15.25
CA GLU A 336 -0.52 -1.41 16.27
C GLU A 336 -0.07 -2.84 16.57
N THR A 337 1.24 -3.03 16.71
CA THR A 337 1.86 -4.33 16.91
C THR A 337 2.69 -4.28 18.19
N ALA A 338 2.43 -5.20 19.11
CA ALA A 338 3.24 -5.40 20.29
C ALA A 338 3.93 -6.75 20.22
N ARG A 339 5.23 -6.75 20.53
CA ARG A 339 6.04 -7.96 20.64
C ARG A 339 6.17 -8.33 22.12
N LEU A 340 5.85 -9.57 22.44
CA LEU A 340 6.05 -10.11 23.78
C LEU A 340 7.46 -10.67 23.86
N ALA A 341 8.31 -10.07 24.69
CA ALA A 341 9.67 -10.56 24.88
C ALA A 341 9.65 -11.98 25.46
N GLU A 342 10.46 -12.87 24.89
CA GLU A 342 10.73 -14.17 25.48
C GLU A 342 11.35 -13.95 26.86
N ALA A 343 10.79 -14.61 27.88
CA ALA A 343 11.41 -14.58 29.20
C ALA A 343 12.79 -15.21 29.06
N GLN A 344 13.85 -14.43 29.25
CA GLN A 344 15.19 -14.98 29.34
C GLN A 344 15.20 -15.99 30.48
N LYS A 345 15.29 -17.28 30.14
CA LYS A 345 15.57 -18.34 31.11
C LYS A 345 16.91 -17.98 31.75
N LYS A 346 16.86 -17.59 33.02
CA LYS A 346 18.02 -17.44 33.89
C LYS A 346 18.51 -18.81 34.35
#